data_AF-A0A1G8IH46-F1
#
_entry.id   AF-A0A1G8IH46-F1
#
_cell.length_a   1.000
_cell.length_b   1.000
_cell.length_c   1.000
_cell.angle_alpha   90.00
_cell.angle_beta   90.00
_cell.angle_gamma   90.00
#
_symmetry.space_group_name_H-M   'P 1'
#
loop_
_entity.id
_entity.type
_entity.pdbx_description
1 polymer ?
#
loop_
_entity_poly.entity_id
_entity_poly.type
_entity_poly.pdbx_seq_one_letter_code
_entity_poly.pdbx_strand_id
1 'polypeptide(L)' 'MTAEQICQALKEHYQQNGEIMSQVEFMQKCTSYDYHELVNGIKLFDQYLDSISPITMIRGK' A
#
# COMPACT_ATOMS: atom_id res chain seq x y z
N MET A 1 12.68 7.77 2.08
CA MET A 1 11.34 7.50 2.65
C MET A 1 11.35 6.09 3.22
N THR A 2 10.84 5.87 4.43
CA THR A 2 10.86 4.54 5.07
C THR A 2 9.63 3.71 4.71
N ALA A 3 9.68 2.40 4.91
CA ALA A 3 8.58 1.46 4.72
C ALA A 3 7.30 1.88 5.48
N GLU A 4 7.45 2.42 6.69
CA GLU A 4 6.33 2.92 7.49
C GLU A 4 5.67 4.15 6.86
N GLN A 5 6.45 5.08 6.32
CA GLN A 5 5.93 6.26 5.62
C GLN A 5 5.20 5.86 4.32
N ILE A 6 5.71 4.83 3.63
CA ILE A 6 5.08 4.27 2.44
C ILE A 6 3.73 3.63 2.80
N CYS A 7 3.71 2.81 3.85
CA CYS A 7 2.49 2.21 4.36
C CYS A 7 1.45 3.27 4.78
N GLN A 8 1.89 4.33 5.46
CA GLN A 8 1.01 5.43 5.86
C GLN A 8 0.41 6.14 4.65
N ALA A 9 1.23 6.47 3.64
CA ALA A 9 0.74 7.10 2.41
C ALA A 9 -0.26 6.22 1.65
N LEU A 10 -0.05 4.90 1.61
CA LEU A 10 -0.99 3.95 1.03
C LEU A 10 -2.31 3.88 1.82
N LYS A 11 -2.24 3.89 3.15
CA LYS A 11 -3.44 3.95 4.03
C LYS A 11 -4.24 5.23 3.79
N GLU A 12 -3.59 6.38 3.75
CA GLU A 12 -4.25 7.66 3.52
C GLU A 12 -4.93 7.69 2.14
N HIS A 13 -4.26 7.20 1.10
CA HIS A 13 -4.85 7.10 -0.23
C HIS A 13 -6.09 6.19 -0.24
N TYR A 14 -5.99 5.00 0.36
CA TYR A 14 -7.10 4.07 0.47
C TYR A 14 -8.28 4.65 1.25
N GLN A 15 -8.01 5.37 2.35
CA GLN A 15 -9.07 6.01 3.14
C GLN A 15 -9.77 7.15 2.39
N GLN A 16 -9.05 7.88 1.53
CA GLN A 16 -9.61 9.00 0.77
C GLN A 16 -10.34 8.57 -0.50
N ASN A 17 -9.81 7.57 -1.21
CA ASN A 17 -10.29 7.18 -2.54
C ASN A 17 -11.05 5.85 -2.53
N GLY A 18 -10.91 5.05 -1.47
CA GLY A 18 -11.52 3.72 -1.36
C GLY A 18 -10.87 2.66 -2.27
N GLU A 19 -9.73 2.98 -2.89
CA GLU A 19 -9.03 2.13 -3.85
C GLU A 19 -7.58 1.86 -3.42
N ILE A 20 -7.08 0.69 -3.81
CA ILE A 20 -5.70 0.30 -3.55
C ILE A 20 -4.84 0.85 -4.68
N MET A 21 -3.90 1.74 -4.34
CA MET A 21 -2.91 2.22 -5.30
C MET A 21 -1.97 1.08 -5.70
N SER A 22 -1.75 0.89 -6.99
CA SER A 22 -0.79 -0.10 -7.48
C SER A 22 0.64 0.30 -7.10
N GLN A 23 1.51 -0.71 -6.87
CA GLN A 23 2.94 -0.49 -6.63
C GLN A 23 3.57 0.38 -7.72
N VAL A 24 3.17 0.19 -8.98
CA VAL A 24 3.73 0.94 -10.11
C VAL A 24 3.32 2.41 -10.07
N GLU A 25 2.07 2.69 -9.70
CA GLU A 25 1.57 4.07 -9.57
C GLU A 25 2.21 4.80 -8.40
N PHE A 26 2.36 4.10 -7.26
CA PHE A 26 3.08 4.64 -6.13
C PHE A 26 4.54 4.91 -6.51
N MET A 27 5.18 3.99 -7.23
CA MET A 27 6.55 4.13 -7.75
C MET A 27 6.74 5.34 -8.67
N GLN A 28 5.71 5.71 -9.44
CA GLN A 28 5.76 6.86 -10.33
C GLN A 28 5.58 8.18 -9.58
N LYS A 29 4.73 8.21 -8.55
CA LYS A 29 4.43 9.42 -7.78
C LYS A 29 5.62 9.93 -6.97
N CYS A 30 6.58 9.06 -6.74
CA CYS A 30 7.51 9.27 -5.67
C CYS A 30 8.90 8.98 -6.34
N THR A 31 9.82 9.94 -6.32
CA THR A 31 10.95 9.95 -7.29
C THR A 31 12.23 9.34 -6.74
N SER A 32 12.26 8.98 -5.44
CA SER A 32 13.46 8.52 -4.75
C SER A 32 13.10 7.65 -3.55
N TYR A 33 13.13 6.33 -3.74
CA TYR A 33 13.10 5.34 -2.66
C TYR A 33 14.01 4.19 -2.99
N ASP A 34 14.46 3.58 -1.90
CA ASP A 34 14.99 2.24 -1.94
C ASP A 34 13.86 1.25 -2.26
N TYR A 35 14.08 0.39 -3.26
CA TYR A 35 13.11 -0.64 -3.66
C TYR A 35 12.75 -1.56 -2.48
N HIS A 36 13.69 -1.79 -1.56
CA HIS A 36 13.47 -2.61 -0.38
C HIS A 36 12.44 -1.97 0.56
N GLU A 37 12.53 -0.67 0.80
CA GLU A 37 11.59 0.07 1.65
C GLU A 37 10.18 0.08 1.04
N LEU A 38 10.07 0.21 -0.28
CA LEU A 38 8.81 0.11 -0.99
C LEU A 38 8.14 -1.24 -0.80
N VAL A 39 8.86 -2.33 -1.04
CA VAL A 39 8.33 -3.69 -0.87
C VAL A 39 7.90 -3.93 0.57
N ASN A 40 8.68 -3.44 1.54
CA ASN A 40 8.32 -3.55 2.96
C ASN A 40 7.07 -2.72 3.30
N GLY A 41 6.95 -1.50 2.78
CA GLY A 41 5.77 -0.65 3.01
C GLY A 41 4.48 -1.24 2.45
N ILE A 42 4.56 -1.87 1.26
CA ILE A 42 3.41 -2.58 0.66
C ILE A 42 3.01 -3.78 1.51
N LYS A 43 3.97 -4.59 1.98
CA LYS A 43 3.67 -5.73 2.87
C LYS A 43 2.98 -5.28 4.17
N LEU A 44 3.43 -4.18 4.76
CA LEU A 44 2.78 -3.61 5.95
C LEU A 44 1.35 -3.14 5.64
N PHE A 45 1.11 -2.60 4.44
CA PHE A 45 -0.21 -2.20 4.00
C PHE A 45 -1.12 -3.40 3.74
N ASP A 46 -0.61 -4.47 3.15
CA ASP A 46 -1.33 -5.73 2.93
C ASP A 46 -1.80 -6.34 4.26
N GLN A 47 -0.91 -6.41 5.26
CA GLN A 47 -1.25 -6.83 6.62
C GLN A 47 -2.32 -5.93 7.28
N TYR A 48 -2.27 -4.62 7.00
CA TYR A 48 -3.31 -3.71 7.46
C TYR A 48 -4.65 -4.04 6.82
N LEU A 49 -4.69 -4.26 5.49
CA LEU A 49 -5.90 -4.66 4.76
C LEU A 49 -6.49 -5.97 5.31
N ASP A 50 -5.66 -6.98 5.55
CA ASP A 50 -6.06 -8.23 6.23
C ASP A 50 -6.66 -7.96 7.62
N SER A 51 -6.08 -7.03 8.38
CA SER A 51 -6.56 -6.68 9.71
C SER A 51 -7.87 -5.91 9.72
N ILE A 52 -8.17 -5.13 8.67
CA ILE A 52 -9.40 -4.31 8.60
C ILE A 52 -10.51 -4.96 7.77
N SER A 53 -10.22 -6.06 7.07
CA SER A 53 -11.16 -6.70 6.15
C SER A 53 -11.35 -8.17 6.52
N PRO A 54 -12.43 -8.55 7.22
CA PRO A 54 -12.69 -9.95 7.49
C PRO A 54 -13.06 -10.79 6.25
N ILE A 55 -13.54 -10.22 5.13
CA ILE A 55 -14.29 -11.02 4.11
C ILE A 55 -14.12 -10.57 2.62
N THR A 56 -13.62 -9.40 2.25
CA THR A 56 -13.83 -8.88 0.86
C THR A 56 -12.60 -8.85 -0.05
N MET A 57 -11.70 -9.82 0.06
CA MET A 57 -10.82 -10.18 -1.06
C MET A 57 -11.08 -11.62 -1.47
N ILE A 58 -12.30 -11.85 -1.96
CA ILE A 58 -12.49 -12.79 -3.06
C ILE A 58 -11.53 -12.31 -4.13
N ARG A 59 -10.33 -12.92 -4.17
CA ARG A 59 -9.39 -12.86 -5.28
C ARG A 59 -10.22 -12.84 -6.55
N GLY A 60 -10.26 -11.68 -7.21
CA GLY A 60 -10.82 -11.56 -8.54
C GLY A 60 -10.17 -12.66 -9.38
N LYS A 61 -11.02 -13.55 -9.89
CA LYS A 61 -10.65 -14.62 -10.82
C LYS A 61 -9.87 -14.08 -12.01
#